data_AF-A0AAU2TGR9-F1
#
_entry.id   AF-A0AAU2TGR9-F1
#
_cell.length_a   1.000
_cell.length_b   1.000
_cell.length_c   1.000
_cell.angle_alpha   90.00
_cell.angle_beta   90.00
_cell.angle_gamma   90.00
#
_symmetry.space_group_name_H-M   'P 1'
#
loop_
_entity.id
_entity.type
_entity.pdbx_description
1 polymer ?
#
loop_
_entity_poly.entity_id
_entity_poly.type
_entity_poly.pdbx_seq_one_letter_code
_entity_poly.pdbx_strand_id
1 'polypeptide(L)'
;MNSADGWGDDVYQPDASDIQEDSGLLDTEDTLENDGVEDPLDRGWSPPDRPWAVEHDGVTAAERRQGESLDQRLAEEVPEPGAPDGDGLGDCDGTDGELLDNEVGSARSGRLVAPDEGAHEDEESALIATDVGIDGAAASAEEAAMHIVDEDALSG
;
A
#
# COMPACT_ATOMS: atom_id res chain seq x y z
N MET A 1 -56.55 8.18 21.06
CA MET A 1 -56.45 7.18 19.98
C MET A 1 -54.98 7.02 19.70
N ASN A 2 -54.47 5.82 19.98
CA ASN A 2 -53.07 5.45 19.89
C ASN A 2 -52.83 5.03 18.43
N SER A 3 -52.05 5.78 17.66
CA SER A 3 -51.56 5.35 16.35
C SER A 3 -50.06 5.19 16.46
N ALA A 4 -49.67 3.95 16.71
CA ALA A 4 -48.30 3.46 16.82
C ALA A 4 -47.83 3.01 15.43
N ASP A 5 -47.54 3.97 14.55
CA ASP A 5 -47.00 3.73 13.19
C ASP A 5 -45.79 4.64 12.92
N GLY A 6 -44.93 4.83 13.93
CA GLY A 6 -43.57 5.31 13.71
C GLY A 6 -42.66 4.12 13.94
N TRP A 7 -42.01 3.60 12.91
CA TRP A 7 -41.01 2.55 13.11
C TRP A 7 -39.85 3.20 13.88
N GLY A 8 -39.23 2.48 14.81
CA GLY A 8 -38.18 3.04 15.69
C GLY A 8 -36.96 3.61 14.94
N ASP A 9 -36.87 3.36 13.64
CA ASP A 9 -35.92 3.92 12.69
C ASP A 9 -36.22 5.41 12.37
N ASP A 10 -37.50 5.82 12.35
CA ASP A 10 -37.93 7.16 11.91
C ASP A 10 -37.59 8.30 12.88
N VAL A 11 -37.14 8.00 14.10
CA VAL A 11 -36.92 9.00 15.16
C VAL A 11 -35.48 9.55 15.15
N TYR A 12 -34.56 8.87 14.46
CA TYR A 12 -33.14 9.24 14.38
C TYR A 12 -32.61 9.21 12.94
N GLN A 13 -33.47 9.33 11.94
CA GLN A 13 -32.96 9.62 10.59
C GLN A 13 -32.69 11.13 10.52
N PRO A 14 -31.45 11.57 10.24
CA PRO A 14 -31.21 12.97 9.95
C PRO A 14 -32.12 13.38 8.80
N ASP A 15 -32.93 14.42 9.01
CA ASP A 15 -33.72 15.00 7.94
C ASP A 15 -32.78 15.53 6.86
N ALA A 16 -33.23 15.56 5.60
CA ALA A 16 -32.37 15.95 4.48
C ALA A 16 -31.75 17.36 4.59
N SER A 17 -32.22 18.18 5.55
CA SER A 17 -31.62 19.46 5.96
C SER A 17 -30.34 19.32 6.81
N ASP A 18 -30.19 18.23 7.57
CA ASP A 18 -29.07 18.04 8.50
C ASP A 18 -27.80 17.49 7.82
N ILE A 19 -27.90 17.05 6.56
CA ILE A 19 -26.79 16.47 5.77
C ILE A 19 -26.13 17.52 4.85
N GLN A 20 -26.60 18.78 4.85
CA GLN A 20 -26.20 19.73 3.80
C GLN A 20 -24.84 20.40 4.03
N GLU A 21 -24.43 20.66 5.28
CA GLU A 21 -23.23 21.47 5.55
C GLU A 21 -21.91 20.73 5.26
N ASP A 22 -21.87 19.40 5.36
CA ASP A 22 -20.63 18.59 5.19
C ASP A 22 -20.71 17.63 3.98
N SER A 23 -21.44 18.03 2.93
CA SER A 23 -21.55 17.24 1.69
C SER A 23 -20.69 17.77 0.54
N GLY A 24 -19.97 18.87 0.78
CA GLY A 24 -19.14 19.58 -0.20
C GLY A 24 -17.64 19.32 -0.07
N LEU A 25 -16.85 20.11 -0.79
CA LEU A 25 -15.41 20.20 -0.53
C LEU A 25 -15.19 20.97 0.78
N LEU A 26 -14.31 20.47 1.63
CA LEU A 26 -13.92 21.15 2.87
C LEU A 26 -13.30 22.51 2.56
N ASP A 27 -13.66 23.52 3.33
CA ASP A 27 -13.19 24.88 3.14
C ASP A 27 -11.92 25.17 3.98
N THR A 28 -11.51 26.44 4.00
CA THR A 28 -10.32 26.86 4.76
C THR A 28 -10.56 26.89 6.28
N GLU A 29 -11.80 27.03 6.75
CA GLU A 29 -12.11 27.00 8.18
C GLU A 29 -12.09 25.56 8.72
N ASP A 30 -12.42 24.59 7.87
CA ASP A 30 -12.33 23.15 8.17
C ASP A 30 -10.91 22.60 8.06
N THR A 31 -10.21 22.89 6.96
CA THR A 31 -8.87 22.31 6.69
C THR A 31 -7.74 23.08 7.35
N LEU A 32 -7.97 24.35 7.70
CA LEU A 32 -6.94 25.31 8.11
C LEU A 32 -5.84 25.52 7.05
N GLU A 33 -6.07 25.10 5.81
CA GLU A 33 -5.18 25.28 4.68
C GLU A 33 -5.69 26.43 3.80
N ASN A 34 -4.86 27.45 3.61
CA ASN A 34 -5.20 28.60 2.77
C ASN A 34 -4.46 28.52 1.43
N ASP A 35 -5.21 28.18 0.39
CA ASP A 35 -4.72 28.07 -0.97
C ASP A 35 -4.90 29.37 -1.80
N GLY A 36 -5.23 30.48 -1.15
CA GLY A 36 -5.31 31.81 -1.77
C GLY A 36 -6.65 32.16 -2.42
N VAL A 37 -7.70 31.37 -2.19
CA VAL A 37 -9.09 31.62 -2.57
C VAL A 37 -10.01 31.40 -1.37
N GLU A 38 -11.11 32.15 -1.30
CA GLU A 38 -12.11 32.05 -0.21
C GLU A 38 -13.00 30.81 -0.38
N ASP A 39 -13.45 30.53 -1.61
CA ASP A 39 -14.15 29.28 -1.97
C ASP A 39 -13.19 28.33 -2.72
N PRO A 40 -13.00 27.07 -2.27
CA PRO A 40 -12.24 26.06 -3.01
C PRO A 40 -12.66 25.91 -4.48
N LEU A 41 -13.92 26.16 -4.81
CA LEU A 41 -14.46 26.10 -6.17
C LEU A 41 -13.97 27.23 -7.09
N ASP A 42 -13.43 28.32 -6.54
CA ASP A 42 -12.93 29.47 -7.30
C ASP A 42 -11.53 29.27 -7.86
N ARG A 43 -10.80 28.23 -7.43
CA ARG A 43 -9.39 27.98 -7.83
C ARG A 43 -9.20 27.87 -9.34
N GLY A 44 -10.23 27.41 -10.06
CA GLY A 44 -10.16 27.15 -11.50
C GLY A 44 -9.19 26.01 -11.84
N TRP A 45 -9.52 25.24 -12.88
CA TRP A 45 -8.60 24.22 -13.40
C TRP A 45 -7.82 24.81 -14.58
N SER A 46 -6.48 24.80 -14.50
CA SER A 46 -5.62 25.09 -15.64
C SER A 46 -5.17 23.77 -16.27
N PRO A 47 -5.70 23.37 -17.44
CA PRO A 47 -5.23 22.18 -18.12
C PRO A 47 -3.74 22.28 -18.44
N PRO A 48 -3.04 21.15 -18.58
CA PRO A 48 -1.65 21.15 -19.01
C PRO A 48 -1.50 21.82 -20.39
N ASP A 49 -0.47 22.66 -20.57
CA ASP A 49 -0.16 23.34 -21.85
C ASP A 49 0.29 22.39 -22.99
N ARG A 50 0.35 21.08 -22.70
CA ARG A 50 0.75 20.05 -23.65
C ARG A 50 -0.20 18.86 -23.54
N PRO A 51 -0.48 18.18 -24.65
CA PRO A 51 -1.33 17.01 -24.60
C PRO A 51 -0.59 15.87 -23.90
N TRP A 52 -1.31 15.14 -23.04
CA TRP A 52 -0.77 14.02 -22.26
C TRP A 52 -0.87 12.71 -23.04
N ALA A 53 0.15 11.88 -22.92
CA ALA A 53 0.22 10.53 -23.48
C ALA A 53 -0.02 10.41 -25.00
N VAL A 54 0.07 11.51 -25.77
CA VAL A 54 -0.11 11.46 -27.24
C VAL A 54 0.99 10.67 -27.93
N GLU A 55 2.17 10.60 -27.34
CA GLU A 55 3.31 9.85 -27.85
C GLU A 55 3.41 8.44 -27.25
N HIS A 56 2.43 8.02 -26.44
CA HIS A 56 2.39 6.68 -25.87
C HIS A 56 1.93 5.65 -26.92
N ASP A 57 2.51 4.46 -26.92
CA ASP A 57 2.01 3.35 -27.72
C ASP A 57 0.64 2.88 -27.20
N GLY A 58 -0.34 2.62 -28.06
CA GLY A 58 -1.68 2.16 -27.61
C GLY A 58 -2.76 3.23 -27.66
N VAL A 59 -2.45 4.42 -28.19
CA VAL A 59 -3.45 5.47 -28.44
C VAL A 59 -4.30 5.12 -29.66
N THR A 60 -3.73 4.47 -30.68
CA THR A 60 -4.45 4.12 -31.91
C THR A 60 -5.17 2.76 -31.83
N ALA A 61 -6.22 2.58 -32.64
CA ALA A 61 -6.96 1.31 -32.69
C ALA A 61 -6.15 0.13 -33.25
N ALA A 62 -5.04 0.42 -33.96
CA ALA A 62 -4.12 -0.61 -34.44
C ALA A 62 -3.17 -1.05 -33.32
N GLU A 63 -2.57 -0.10 -32.59
CA GLU A 63 -1.70 -0.39 -31.44
C GLU A 63 -2.44 -1.15 -30.34
N ARG A 64 -3.67 -0.78 -29.99
CA ARG A 64 -4.46 -1.54 -29.00
C ARG A 64 -4.74 -2.99 -29.40
N ARG A 65 -4.78 -3.27 -30.71
CA ARG A 65 -4.92 -4.65 -31.22
C ARG A 65 -3.59 -5.40 -31.22
N GLN A 66 -2.48 -4.70 -31.40
CA GLN A 66 -1.14 -5.25 -31.31
C GLN A 66 -0.79 -5.60 -29.85
N GLY A 67 -1.15 -4.71 -28.92
CA GLY A 67 -0.71 -4.75 -27.52
C GLY A 67 0.75 -4.30 -27.36
N GLU A 68 1.14 -4.04 -26.11
CA GLU A 68 2.53 -3.74 -25.75
C GLU A 68 3.36 -5.02 -25.66
N SER A 69 4.63 -4.90 -26.04
CA SER A 69 5.64 -5.91 -25.77
C SER A 69 6.05 -5.90 -24.29
N LEU A 70 6.64 -7.02 -23.82
CA LEU A 70 7.18 -7.08 -22.47
C LEU A 70 8.26 -6.01 -22.22
N ASP A 71 9.11 -5.77 -23.22
CA ASP A 71 10.19 -4.77 -23.11
C ASP A 71 9.66 -3.34 -22.95
N GLN A 72 8.55 -3.00 -23.63
CA GLN A 72 7.89 -1.70 -23.46
C GLN A 72 7.34 -1.55 -22.03
N ARG A 73 6.64 -2.56 -21.52
CA ARG A 73 6.11 -2.55 -20.15
C ARG A 73 7.21 -2.43 -19.10
N LEU A 74 8.33 -3.12 -19.29
CA LEU A 74 9.49 -3.02 -18.39
C LEU A 74 10.17 -1.65 -18.46
N ALA A 75 10.15 -0.98 -19.62
CA ALA A 75 10.70 0.37 -19.74
C ALA A 75 9.84 1.45 -19.06
N GLU A 76 8.56 1.16 -18.83
CA GLU A 76 7.61 2.02 -18.11
C GLU A 76 7.68 1.83 -16.58
N GLU A 77 8.22 0.70 -16.10
CA GLU A 77 8.36 0.45 -14.66
C GLU A 77 9.30 1.46 -13.99
N VAL A 78 8.85 2.01 -12.87
CA VAL A 78 9.65 2.88 -12.00
C VAL A 78 10.01 2.09 -10.75
N PRO A 79 11.29 2.05 -10.32
CA PRO A 79 11.67 1.40 -9.08
C PRO A 79 10.92 1.99 -7.89
N GLU A 80 10.46 1.13 -6.99
CA GLU A 80 9.87 1.56 -5.73
C GLU A 80 10.88 2.40 -4.93
N PRO A 81 10.45 3.48 -4.27
CA PRO A 81 11.31 4.21 -3.36
C PRO A 81 11.72 3.27 -2.22
N GLY A 82 13.00 3.28 -1.85
CA GLY A 82 13.46 2.56 -0.66
C GLY A 82 12.78 3.09 0.60
N ALA A 83 12.71 2.25 1.64
CA ALA A 83 12.32 2.71 2.96
C ALA A 83 13.22 3.88 3.40
N PRO A 84 12.67 4.91 4.08
CA PRO A 84 13.49 6.00 4.60
C PRO A 84 14.55 5.48 5.57
N ASP A 85 15.70 6.17 5.60
CA ASP A 85 16.75 5.88 6.57
C ASP A 85 16.23 6.17 7.99
N GLY A 86 16.15 5.14 8.82
CA GLY A 86 15.81 5.29 10.24
C GLY A 86 16.98 5.73 11.11
N ASP A 87 16.72 6.00 12.38
CA ASP A 87 17.74 6.34 13.39
C ASP A 87 18.59 5.14 13.84
N GLY A 88 18.23 3.94 13.37
CA GLY A 88 18.92 2.68 13.65
C GLY A 88 18.68 2.16 15.06
N LEU A 89 17.74 2.74 15.80
CA LEU A 89 17.40 2.35 17.16
C LEU A 89 16.14 1.49 17.22
N GLY A 90 15.14 1.72 16.38
CA GLY A 90 13.81 1.11 16.54
C GLY A 90 12.91 1.12 15.31
N ASP A 91 11.63 0.80 15.53
CA ASP A 91 10.57 0.72 14.51
C ASP A 91 9.97 2.08 14.12
N CYS A 92 10.26 3.14 14.87
CA CYS A 92 9.78 4.50 14.63
C CYS A 92 10.83 5.55 14.97
N ASP A 93 11.02 6.51 14.05
CA ASP A 93 11.95 7.62 14.23
C ASP A 93 11.32 8.77 15.04
N GLY A 94 12.09 9.34 15.97
CA GLY A 94 11.71 10.58 16.66
C GLY A 94 10.56 10.44 17.66
N THR A 95 10.13 9.21 17.95
CA THR A 95 9.15 8.86 18.99
C THR A 95 9.77 7.91 20.01
N ASP A 96 8.98 7.46 20.99
CA ASP A 96 9.31 6.43 21.97
C ASP A 96 9.13 5.01 21.43
N GLY A 97 9.45 4.80 20.14
CA GLY A 97 9.35 3.49 19.47
C GLY A 97 10.15 2.39 20.17
N GLU A 98 9.83 1.14 19.87
CA GLU A 98 10.51 0.00 20.49
C GLU A 98 11.91 -0.17 19.90
N LEU A 99 12.89 -0.42 20.77
CA LEU A 99 14.27 -0.64 20.33
C LEU A 99 14.37 -1.97 19.59
N LEU A 100 15.20 -2.01 18.55
CA LEU A 100 15.61 -3.25 17.90
C LEU A 100 16.34 -4.13 18.93
N ASP A 101 15.80 -5.32 19.16
CA ASP A 101 16.41 -6.35 19.98
C ASP A 101 16.78 -7.57 19.11
N ASN A 102 17.09 -8.69 19.77
CA ASN A 102 17.45 -9.92 19.08
C ASN A 102 16.25 -10.69 18.51
N GLU A 103 15.05 -10.11 18.49
CA GLU A 103 13.87 -10.71 17.86
C GLU A 103 13.62 -10.12 16.45
N VAL A 104 14.38 -9.08 16.04
CA VAL A 104 14.23 -8.41 14.75
C VAL A 104 15.39 -8.74 13.80
N GLY A 105 15.06 -9.35 12.67
CA GLY A 105 16.02 -9.72 11.62
C GLY A 105 16.29 -8.60 10.62
N SER A 106 17.55 -8.37 10.23
CA SER A 106 17.92 -7.37 9.23
C SER A 106 17.91 -7.90 7.78
N ALA A 107 17.90 -9.22 7.61
CA ALA A 107 17.89 -9.87 6.30
C ALA A 107 16.51 -10.50 6.07
N ARG A 108 15.88 -10.18 4.96
CA ARG A 108 14.62 -10.80 4.56
C ARG A 108 14.81 -12.29 4.30
N SER A 109 13.86 -13.12 4.75
CA SER A 109 13.81 -14.55 4.39
C SER A 109 13.45 -14.73 2.92
N GLY A 110 14.12 -15.66 2.25
CA GLY A 110 13.74 -16.14 0.93
C GLY A 110 12.75 -17.29 0.98
N ARG A 111 12.59 -17.95 -0.18
CA ARG A 111 11.71 -19.11 -0.35
C ARG A 111 12.31 -20.31 0.39
N LEU A 112 11.53 -20.90 1.29
CA LEU A 112 11.91 -22.08 2.06
C LEU A 112 11.49 -23.37 1.32
N VAL A 113 12.44 -24.27 1.08
CA VAL A 113 12.21 -25.56 0.42
C VAL A 113 12.59 -26.70 1.37
N ALA A 114 11.64 -27.60 1.61
CA ALA A 114 11.87 -28.80 2.40
C ALA A 114 12.79 -29.80 1.66
N PRO A 115 13.48 -30.72 2.37
CA PRO A 115 14.40 -31.68 1.74
C PRO A 115 13.78 -32.58 0.66
N ASP A 116 12.47 -32.85 0.77
CA ASP A 116 11.67 -33.65 -0.17
C ASP A 116 11.07 -32.82 -1.32
N GLU A 117 11.43 -31.53 -1.39
CA GLU A 117 10.94 -30.54 -2.36
C GLU A 117 9.40 -30.38 -2.36
N GLY A 118 8.71 -30.89 -1.34
CA GLY A 118 7.24 -30.95 -1.27
C GLY A 118 6.58 -31.86 -2.31
N ALA A 119 7.37 -32.70 -2.99
CA ALA A 119 6.91 -33.58 -4.07
C ALA A 119 7.24 -35.06 -3.84
N HIS A 120 8.12 -35.37 -2.88
CA HIS A 120 8.59 -36.71 -2.58
C HIS A 120 8.02 -37.23 -1.25
N GLU A 121 8.38 -38.46 -0.87
CA GLU A 121 8.00 -39.00 0.44
C GLU A 121 8.85 -38.33 1.51
N ASP A 122 8.20 -37.83 2.56
CA ASP A 122 8.87 -37.15 3.67
C ASP A 122 9.54 -38.19 4.58
N GLU A 123 10.86 -38.21 4.56
CA GLU A 123 11.70 -39.04 5.44
C GLU A 123 12.18 -38.28 6.68
N GLU A 124 11.93 -36.96 6.77
CA GLU A 124 12.39 -36.11 7.85
C GLU A 124 11.29 -35.93 8.90
N SER A 125 11.61 -36.20 10.15
CA SER A 125 10.63 -36.09 11.23
C SER A 125 10.52 -34.65 11.76
N ALA A 126 11.52 -33.81 11.49
CA ALA A 126 11.56 -32.41 11.88
C ALA A 126 11.01 -31.48 10.79
N LEU A 127 10.35 -30.39 11.21
CA LEU A 127 9.91 -29.35 10.27
C LEU A 127 11.11 -28.43 9.93
N ILE A 128 11.87 -28.82 8.93
CA ILE A 128 13.06 -28.07 8.45
C ILE A 128 12.92 -27.71 6.98
N ALA A 129 13.56 -26.61 6.59
CA ALA A 129 13.63 -26.18 5.20
C ALA A 129 14.93 -25.39 4.95
N THR A 130 15.35 -25.32 3.69
CA THR A 130 16.48 -24.50 3.24
C THR A 130 15.97 -23.28 2.51
N ASP A 131 16.47 -22.10 2.89
CA ASP A 131 16.27 -20.87 2.12
C ASP A 131 17.04 -20.94 0.80
N VAL A 132 16.33 -20.91 -0.32
CA VAL A 132 16.91 -20.93 -1.68
C VAL A 132 16.88 -19.56 -2.38
N GLY A 133 16.66 -18.49 -1.61
CA GLY A 133 16.66 -17.10 -2.06
C GLY A 133 15.29 -16.54 -2.44
N ILE A 134 15.28 -15.26 -2.79
CA ILE A 134 14.08 -14.51 -3.17
C ILE A 134 13.64 -14.87 -4.58
N ASP A 135 12.37 -15.24 -4.76
CA ASP A 135 11.79 -15.43 -6.08
C ASP A 135 11.38 -14.06 -6.65
N GLY A 136 12.11 -13.61 -7.67
CA GLY A 136 12.35 -12.21 -8.03
C GLY A 136 11.18 -11.28 -8.39
N ALA A 137 9.91 -11.58 -8.07
CA ALA A 137 8.80 -10.62 -8.16
C ALA A 137 7.47 -11.08 -7.52
N ALA A 138 7.37 -12.29 -6.96
CA ALA A 138 6.07 -12.90 -6.64
C ALA A 138 5.82 -13.13 -5.14
N ALA A 139 6.63 -12.54 -4.28
CA ALA A 139 6.40 -12.68 -2.86
C ALA A 139 5.14 -11.93 -2.44
N SER A 140 4.27 -12.61 -1.69
CA SER A 140 3.13 -11.94 -1.07
C SER A 140 3.61 -10.91 -0.04
N ALA A 141 2.71 -10.02 0.38
CA ALA A 141 3.01 -9.08 1.46
C ALA A 141 3.45 -9.82 2.75
N GLU A 142 2.88 -11.00 3.03
CA GLU A 142 3.30 -11.80 4.18
C GLU A 142 4.72 -12.36 4.01
N GLU A 143 5.07 -12.84 2.82
CA GLU A 143 6.40 -13.34 2.53
C GLU A 143 7.45 -12.21 2.49
N ALA A 144 7.05 -10.99 2.13
CA ALA A 144 7.90 -9.80 2.20
C ALA A 144 8.17 -9.34 3.64
N ALA A 145 7.27 -9.65 4.57
CA ALA A 145 7.38 -9.25 5.97
C ALA A 145 8.30 -10.16 6.81
N MET A 146 8.64 -11.37 6.33
CA MET A 146 9.43 -12.34 7.08
C MET A 146 10.94 -12.04 7.03
N HIS A 147 11.60 -12.05 8.18
CA HIS A 147 13.03 -11.77 8.33
C HIS A 147 13.76 -12.86 9.12
N ILE A 148 15.05 -13.05 8.83
CA ILE A 148 15.92 -14.01 9.49
C ILE A 148 16.51 -13.34 10.73
N VAL A 149 16.23 -13.91 11.89
CA VAL A 149 16.88 -13.58 13.16
C VAL A 149 18.12 -14.45 13.27
N ASP A 150 19.30 -13.82 13.29
CA ASP A 150 20.57 -14.52 13.48
C ASP A 150 20.90 -14.58 14.98
N GLU A 151 20.73 -15.77 15.56
CA GLU A 151 20.99 -16.04 16.98
C GLU A 151 22.46 -15.82 17.37
N ASP A 152 23.37 -15.89 16.40
CA ASP A 152 24.81 -15.70 16.60
C ASP A 152 25.26 -14.25 16.36
N ALA A 153 24.41 -13.41 15.76
CA ALA A 153 24.80 -12.07 15.31
C ALA A 153 25.07 -11.06 16.44
N LEU A 154 24.43 -11.14 17.62
CA LEU A 154 24.91 -10.46 18.84
C LEU A 154 24.06 -10.74 20.10
N SER A 155 24.79 -10.93 21.21
CA SER A 155 24.33 -10.72 22.59
C SER A 155 23.82 -9.29 22.76
N GLY A 156 22.58 -9.14 23.24
CA GLY A 156 22.15 -7.94 23.96
C GLY A 156 22.97 -7.69 25.23
#